data_AF-A0A444RTG6-F1
#
_entry.id   AF-A0A444RTG6-F1
#
_cell.length_a   1.000
_cell.length_b   1.000
_cell.length_c   1.000
_cell.angle_alpha   90.00
_cell.angle_beta   90.00
_cell.angle_gamma   90.00
#
_symmetry.space_group_name_H-M   'P 1'
#
loop_
_entity.id
_entity.type
_entity.pdbx_description
1 polymer ?
#
loop_
_entity_poly.entity_id
_entity_poly.type
_entity_poly.pdbx_seq_one_letter_code
_entity_poly.pdbx_strand_id
1 'polypeptide(L)'
;MLKSLVVLLLTSLVIAFPTLDTDQTAALHKPQATPNSQGTHGGFFYYWWSDGQSPAAYTNLDGGSYCLRWESGGNLIGGKGWSPGTDNRTIQISGTFQGVENSYLAVYGWLETPKVEYYIVEYHGVFNPAYDAQILGTVICDGSVYDMSRSTRVSSGGTKILPRYWSVRRNKRTGGTVQTGCHFDAWRSTGLSAADHGFQIVATEGYFSSGFAEMTVADTSAEE
;
A
#
# COMPACT_ATOMS: atom_id res chain seq x y z
N MET A 1 -94.22 23.46 -24.61
CA MET A 1 -94.23 24.38 -23.45
C MET A 1 -92.86 24.31 -22.77
N LEU A 2 -92.20 25.47 -22.75
CA LEU A 2 -91.09 25.97 -21.94
C LEU A 2 -90.38 25.07 -20.89
N LYS A 3 -89.03 25.23 -20.85
CA LYS A 3 -88.09 25.12 -19.69
C LYS A 3 -87.73 23.69 -19.24
N SER A 4 -86.48 23.34 -18.90
CA SER A 4 -85.26 24.09 -18.63
C SER A 4 -84.03 23.20 -18.81
N LEU A 5 -82.94 23.83 -19.24
CA LEU A 5 -81.57 23.35 -19.19
C LEU A 5 -81.13 23.20 -17.72
N VAL A 6 -80.62 22.03 -17.33
CA VAL A 6 -79.83 21.85 -16.10
C VAL A 6 -78.47 21.32 -16.51
N VAL A 7 -77.46 22.16 -16.32
CA VAL A 7 -76.05 21.85 -16.48
C VAL A 7 -75.61 21.01 -15.28
N LEU A 8 -75.20 19.77 -15.52
CA LEU A 8 -74.58 18.93 -14.49
C LEU A 8 -73.05 19.15 -14.56
N LEU A 9 -72.50 19.88 -13.59
CA LEU A 9 -71.06 19.97 -13.40
C LEU A 9 -70.53 18.63 -12.90
N LEU A 10 -69.65 18.00 -13.69
CA LEU A 10 -68.82 16.87 -13.29
C LEU A 10 -67.71 17.38 -12.37
N THR A 11 -67.74 17.03 -11.09
CA THR A 11 -66.59 17.16 -10.18
C THR A 11 -65.82 15.83 -10.18
N SER A 12 -64.72 15.78 -10.92
CA SER A 12 -63.77 14.67 -10.86
C SER A 12 -63.02 14.72 -9.53
N LEU A 13 -63.24 13.71 -8.69
CA LEU A 13 -62.49 13.50 -7.45
C LEU A 13 -61.10 12.94 -7.80
N VAL A 14 -60.05 13.75 -7.68
CA VAL A 14 -58.67 13.29 -7.82
C VAL A 14 -58.19 12.79 -6.46
N ILE A 15 -58.05 11.48 -6.31
CA ILE A 15 -57.43 10.88 -5.13
C ILE A 15 -55.91 10.91 -5.38
N ALA A 16 -55.21 11.81 -4.69
CA ALA A 16 -53.75 11.82 -4.69
C ALA A 16 -53.25 10.65 -3.83
N PHE A 17 -52.62 9.66 -4.46
CA PHE A 17 -51.80 8.69 -3.74
C PHE A 17 -50.51 9.38 -3.31
N PRO A 18 -50.01 9.19 -2.07
CA PRO A 18 -48.68 9.64 -1.72
C PRO A 18 -47.69 8.86 -2.60
N THR A 19 -47.02 9.55 -3.51
CA THR A 19 -45.80 9.05 -4.13
C THR A 19 -44.78 8.95 -3.00
N LEU A 20 -44.35 7.73 -2.69
CA LEU A 20 -43.11 7.54 -1.93
C LEU A 20 -42.00 8.21 -2.73
N ASP A 21 -41.54 9.37 -2.26
CA ASP A 21 -40.28 9.97 -2.66
C ASP A 21 -39.16 9.04 -2.17
N THR A 22 -38.91 7.97 -2.93
CA THR A 22 -37.63 7.26 -2.89
C THR A 22 -36.60 8.07 -3.67
N ASP A 23 -36.35 9.30 -3.21
CA ASP A 23 -35.14 10.05 -3.56
C ASP A 23 -34.24 10.20 -2.33
N GLN A 24 -34.20 9.16 -1.50
CA GLN A 24 -32.95 8.79 -0.85
C GLN A 24 -32.09 8.09 -1.90
N THR A 25 -31.47 8.90 -2.76
CA THR A 25 -30.10 8.58 -3.14
C THR A 25 -29.36 8.37 -1.83
N ALA A 26 -29.20 7.10 -1.45
CA ALA A 26 -28.20 6.72 -0.48
C ALA A 26 -26.91 7.28 -1.07
N ALA A 27 -26.47 8.43 -0.58
CA ALA A 27 -25.12 8.89 -0.80
C ALA A 27 -24.27 7.69 -0.38
N LEU A 28 -23.73 7.00 -1.38
CA LEU A 28 -22.70 5.98 -1.19
C LEU A 28 -21.64 6.69 -0.38
N HIS A 29 -21.69 6.53 0.93
CA HIS A 29 -20.67 7.01 1.82
C HIS A 29 -19.48 6.15 1.43
N LYS A 30 -18.64 6.67 0.51
CA LYS A 30 -17.33 6.08 0.24
C LYS A 30 -16.74 5.84 1.63
N PRO A 31 -16.36 4.60 1.99
CA PRO A 31 -15.69 4.36 3.26
C PRO A 31 -14.59 5.40 3.38
N GLN A 32 -14.65 6.21 4.43
CA GLN A 32 -13.69 7.30 4.60
C GLN A 32 -12.30 6.68 4.57
N ALA A 33 -11.50 7.06 3.57
CA ALA A 33 -10.14 6.56 3.45
C ALA A 33 -9.39 6.87 4.74
N THR A 34 -8.66 5.88 5.28
CA THR A 34 -7.89 6.08 6.52
C THR A 34 -6.94 7.28 6.32
N PRO A 35 -6.98 8.32 7.19
CA PRO A 35 -6.08 9.45 7.04
C PRO A 35 -4.61 9.04 7.16
N ASN A 36 -3.76 9.65 6.34
CA ASN A 36 -2.31 9.44 6.38
C ASN A 36 -1.79 9.66 7.80
N SER A 37 -0.99 8.71 8.31
CA SER A 37 -0.48 8.75 9.67
C SER A 37 0.77 7.89 9.82
N GLN A 38 1.57 8.21 10.82
CA GLN A 38 2.71 7.42 11.24
C GLN A 38 2.89 7.55 12.74
N GLY A 39 3.56 6.61 13.37
CA GLY A 39 3.82 6.63 14.81
C GLY A 39 4.18 5.25 15.32
N THR A 40 3.85 4.98 16.58
CA THR A 40 4.07 3.68 17.20
C THR A 40 2.75 3.01 17.61
N HIS A 41 2.67 1.69 17.44
CA HIS A 41 1.54 0.88 17.87
C HIS A 41 2.01 -0.54 18.18
N GLY A 42 1.62 -1.08 19.34
CA GLY A 42 1.97 -2.46 19.72
C GLY A 42 3.48 -2.71 19.82
N GLY A 43 4.28 -1.68 20.09
CA GLY A 43 5.74 -1.76 20.14
C GLY A 43 6.47 -1.60 18.80
N PHE A 44 5.75 -1.41 17.70
CA PHE A 44 6.32 -1.24 16.35
C PHE A 44 6.09 0.16 15.82
N PHE A 45 7.01 0.66 15.01
CA PHE A 45 6.75 1.81 14.16
C PHE A 45 5.75 1.41 13.07
N TYR A 46 4.86 2.32 12.70
CA TYR A 46 3.97 2.17 11.56
C TYR A 46 4.01 3.41 10.67
N TYR A 47 3.79 3.20 9.38
CA TYR A 47 3.63 4.25 8.38
C TYR A 47 2.46 3.88 7.48
N TRP A 48 1.58 4.85 7.24
CA TRP A 48 0.47 4.75 6.32
C TRP A 48 0.37 6.05 5.51
N TRP A 49 0.38 5.90 4.19
CA TRP A 49 0.21 6.99 3.25
C TRP A 49 -0.63 6.56 2.05
N SER A 50 -1.50 7.45 1.60
CA SER A 50 -2.24 7.37 0.33
C SER A 50 -2.35 8.77 -0.29
N ASP A 51 -2.51 8.81 -1.62
CA ASP A 51 -2.91 10.01 -2.37
C ASP A 51 -4.40 10.36 -2.24
N GLY A 52 -5.17 9.53 -1.51
CA GLY A 52 -6.59 9.73 -1.24
C GLY A 52 -7.52 9.36 -2.39
N GLN A 53 -7.01 8.82 -3.50
CA GLN A 53 -7.84 8.46 -4.66
C GLN A 53 -8.47 7.07 -4.53
N SER A 54 -7.77 6.14 -3.87
CA SER A 54 -8.29 4.80 -3.58
C SER A 54 -9.19 4.80 -2.33
N PRO A 55 -10.36 4.13 -2.38
CA PRO A 55 -11.00 3.61 -1.18
C PRO A 55 -10.03 2.63 -0.49
N ALA A 56 -9.51 3.00 0.67
CA ALA A 56 -8.52 2.20 1.39
C ALA A 56 -8.70 2.30 2.90
N ALA A 57 -8.57 1.16 3.58
CA ALA A 57 -8.64 1.05 5.03
C ALA A 57 -7.36 0.39 5.55
N TYR A 58 -6.54 1.18 6.25
CA TYR A 58 -5.37 0.71 6.99
C TYR A 58 -5.73 0.58 8.47
N THR A 59 -5.38 -0.54 9.09
CA THR A 59 -5.66 -0.84 10.50
C THR A 59 -4.43 -1.43 11.17
N ASN A 60 -3.96 -0.77 12.23
CA ASN A 60 -2.97 -1.35 13.12
C ASN A 60 -3.64 -2.44 13.96
N LEU A 61 -3.08 -3.65 13.95
CA LEU A 61 -3.48 -4.76 14.81
C LEU A 61 -2.45 -4.95 15.95
N ASP A 62 -2.63 -5.96 16.78
CA ASP A 62 -1.73 -6.24 17.91
C ASP A 62 -0.30 -6.55 17.46
N GLY A 63 0.67 -6.15 18.29
CA GLY A 63 2.09 -6.38 18.02
C GLY A 63 2.55 -5.83 16.67
N GLY A 64 3.27 -6.66 15.91
CA GLY A 64 3.78 -6.34 14.58
C GLY A 64 2.73 -6.50 13.45
N SER A 65 1.47 -6.71 13.79
CA SER A 65 0.43 -7.01 12.80
C SER A 65 -0.25 -5.75 12.25
N TYR A 66 -0.56 -5.73 10.97
CA TYR A 66 -1.39 -4.71 10.33
C TYR A 66 -2.30 -5.33 9.28
N CYS A 67 -3.40 -4.64 8.97
CA CYS A 67 -4.35 -5.00 7.94
C CYS A 67 -4.55 -3.83 6.96
N LEU A 68 -4.59 -4.13 5.66
CA LEU A 68 -4.82 -3.17 4.60
C LEU A 68 -5.80 -3.76 3.58
N ARG A 69 -6.91 -3.06 3.36
CA ARG A 69 -7.87 -3.32 2.28
C ARG A 69 -7.88 -2.14 1.35
N TRP A 70 -7.81 -2.36 0.04
CA TRP A 70 -7.88 -1.28 -0.93
C TRP A 70 -8.59 -1.66 -2.23
N GLU A 71 -9.18 -0.65 -2.86
CA GLU A 71 -9.74 -0.71 -4.20
C GLU A 71 -8.93 0.17 -5.17
N SER A 72 -9.11 -0.06 -6.47
CA SER A 72 -8.41 0.69 -7.51
C SER A 72 -8.83 2.16 -7.49
N GLY A 73 -7.85 3.06 -7.57
CA GLY A 73 -8.09 4.50 -7.59
C GLY A 73 -6.82 5.35 -7.62
N GLY A 74 -5.77 4.96 -6.87
CA GLY A 74 -4.51 5.68 -6.85
C GLY A 74 -3.38 4.89 -6.20
N ASN A 75 -2.47 5.61 -5.54
CA ASN A 75 -1.31 5.07 -4.85
C ASN A 75 -1.50 5.05 -3.34
N LEU A 76 -1.05 3.97 -2.71
CA LEU A 76 -1.03 3.79 -1.28
C LEU A 76 0.11 2.87 -0.86
N ILE A 77 0.67 3.14 0.31
CA ILE A 77 1.67 2.28 0.95
C ILE A 77 1.47 2.30 2.47
N GLY A 78 1.48 1.12 3.08
CA GLY A 78 1.30 0.98 4.52
C GLY A 78 1.96 -0.25 5.11
N GLY A 79 2.44 -0.13 6.34
CA GLY A 79 3.03 -1.27 7.03
C GLY A 79 3.58 -0.97 8.41
N LYS A 80 4.23 -1.96 9.00
CA LYS A 80 4.87 -1.90 10.33
C LYS A 80 6.32 -2.34 10.29
N GLY A 81 7.09 -1.89 11.28
CA GLY A 81 8.49 -2.24 11.48
C GLY A 81 9.14 -1.32 12.51
N TRP A 82 10.21 -0.64 12.10
CA TRP A 82 11.12 0.06 13.00
C TRP A 82 11.48 1.45 12.48
N SER A 83 11.77 2.35 13.42
CA SER A 83 12.37 3.65 13.16
C SER A 83 13.30 4.02 14.33
N PRO A 84 14.62 4.16 14.11
CA PRO A 84 15.30 3.99 12.83
C PRO A 84 15.33 2.52 12.35
N GLY A 85 15.56 2.34 11.06
CA GLY A 85 15.96 1.07 10.46
C GLY A 85 17.41 0.71 10.77
N THR A 86 17.83 -0.47 10.33
CA THR A 86 19.21 -0.94 10.49
C THR A 86 19.67 -1.69 9.26
N ASP A 87 20.99 -1.75 9.05
CA ASP A 87 21.58 -2.52 7.96
C ASP A 87 21.33 -4.02 8.11
N ASN A 88 21.47 -4.56 9.32
CA ASN A 88 21.50 -6.01 9.53
C ASN A 88 20.37 -6.48 10.43
N ARG A 89 19.12 -6.23 10.01
CA ARG A 89 17.94 -6.77 10.69
C ARG A 89 17.53 -8.09 10.04
N THR A 90 17.26 -9.09 10.88
CA THR A 90 16.56 -10.30 10.48
C THR A 90 15.07 -10.09 10.64
N ILE A 91 14.36 -9.87 9.53
CA ILE A 91 12.92 -9.59 9.55
C ILE A 91 12.15 -10.87 9.25
N GLN A 92 11.33 -11.32 10.19
CA GLN A 92 10.38 -12.40 9.94
C GLN A 92 9.05 -11.82 9.46
N ILE A 93 8.57 -12.32 8.31
CA ILE A 93 7.31 -11.93 7.67
C ILE A 93 6.36 -13.11 7.67
N SER A 94 5.12 -12.90 8.07
CA SER A 94 4.06 -13.90 7.95
C SER A 94 2.70 -13.24 7.71
N GLY A 95 1.73 -13.99 7.21
CA GLY A 95 0.38 -13.50 6.99
C GLY A 95 -0.16 -13.80 5.59
N THR A 96 -1.19 -13.06 5.21
CA THR A 96 -1.89 -13.20 3.94
C THR A 96 -1.69 -11.95 3.11
N PHE A 97 -1.21 -12.10 1.88
CA PHE A 97 -1.17 -11.05 0.87
C PHE A 97 -1.94 -11.51 -0.37
N GLN A 98 -2.95 -10.73 -0.75
CA GLN A 98 -3.85 -10.96 -1.88
C GLN A 98 -3.95 -9.68 -2.71
N GLY A 99 -2.81 -9.11 -3.08
CA GLY A 99 -2.74 -8.00 -4.04
C GLY A 99 -2.77 -8.50 -5.48
N VAL A 100 -3.53 -7.81 -6.33
CA VAL A 100 -3.56 -8.05 -7.78
C VAL A 100 -2.83 -6.95 -8.55
N GLU A 101 -2.62 -7.17 -9.85
CA GLU A 101 -2.10 -6.17 -10.80
C GLU A 101 -0.79 -5.49 -10.33
N ASN A 102 -0.83 -4.18 -10.09
CA ASN A 102 0.31 -3.40 -9.63
C ASN A 102 0.22 -3.22 -8.11
N SER A 103 0.70 -4.24 -7.40
CA SER A 103 0.79 -4.28 -5.94
C SER A 103 2.00 -5.09 -5.52
N TYR A 104 2.57 -4.79 -4.36
CA TYR A 104 3.75 -5.48 -3.87
C TYR A 104 3.82 -5.54 -2.34
N LEU A 105 4.48 -6.60 -1.85
CA LEU A 105 4.89 -6.80 -0.47
C LEU A 105 6.41 -6.70 -0.41
N ALA A 106 6.93 -5.77 0.36
CA ALA A 106 8.36 -5.49 0.41
C ALA A 106 8.82 -5.05 1.80
N VAL A 107 10.09 -5.31 2.13
CA VAL A 107 10.78 -4.48 3.10
C VAL A 107 11.06 -3.13 2.42
N TYR A 108 10.59 -2.05 3.03
CA TYR A 108 10.55 -0.71 2.48
C TYR A 108 11.10 0.29 3.50
N GLY A 109 11.88 1.25 3.04
CA GLY A 109 12.37 2.30 3.92
C GLY A 109 13.12 3.41 3.19
N TRP A 110 13.71 4.28 3.99
CA TRP A 110 14.52 5.40 3.51
C TRP A 110 15.94 5.33 4.08
N LEU A 111 16.91 5.68 3.25
CA LEU A 111 18.24 6.13 3.67
C LEU A 111 18.22 7.66 3.63
N GLU A 112 18.88 8.32 4.58
CA GLU A 112 18.85 9.77 4.73
C GLU A 112 20.07 10.46 4.07
N THR A 113 21.21 9.78 4.03
CA THR A 113 22.47 10.33 3.46
C THR A 113 23.16 9.37 2.48
N PRO A 114 22.95 9.52 1.15
CA PRO A 114 22.00 10.42 0.50
C PRO A 114 20.54 9.96 0.69
N LYS A 115 19.57 10.85 0.45
CA LYS A 115 18.15 10.51 0.51
C LYS A 115 17.80 9.48 -0.58
N VAL A 116 17.52 8.24 -0.19
CA VAL A 116 17.20 7.13 -1.09
C VAL A 116 15.99 6.39 -0.56
N GLU A 117 15.09 6.01 -1.45
CA GLU A 117 13.99 5.10 -1.15
C GLU A 117 14.41 3.67 -1.54
N TYR A 118 14.24 2.68 -0.68
CA TYR A 118 14.66 1.32 -0.99
C TYR A 118 13.55 0.29 -0.83
N TYR A 119 13.65 -0.77 -1.63
CA TYR A 119 12.72 -1.88 -1.65
C TYR A 119 13.46 -3.22 -1.75
N ILE A 120 13.15 -4.13 -0.83
CA ILE A 120 13.43 -5.56 -0.95
C ILE A 120 12.08 -6.24 -1.18
N VAL A 121 11.75 -6.53 -2.44
CA VAL A 121 10.43 -6.98 -2.88
C VAL A 121 10.34 -8.49 -2.78
N GLU A 122 9.51 -8.98 -1.87
CA GLU A 122 9.26 -10.41 -1.64
C GLU A 122 8.16 -10.96 -2.55
N TYR A 123 7.17 -10.12 -2.85
CA TYR A 123 6.09 -10.42 -3.77
C TYR A 123 5.71 -9.17 -4.56
N HIS A 124 5.40 -9.35 -5.84
CA HIS A 124 4.70 -8.35 -6.63
C HIS A 124 3.60 -9.03 -7.44
N GLY A 125 2.55 -8.30 -7.81
CA GLY A 125 1.48 -8.78 -8.67
C GLY A 125 1.96 -9.03 -10.10
N VAL A 126 1.14 -8.67 -11.08
CA VAL A 126 1.50 -8.81 -12.50
C VAL A 126 2.69 -7.91 -12.85
N PHE A 127 2.70 -6.70 -12.29
CA PHE A 127 3.71 -5.70 -12.63
C PHE A 127 4.95 -5.82 -11.72
N ASN A 128 6.14 -5.86 -12.33
CA ASN A 128 7.39 -5.74 -11.58
C ASN A 128 7.68 -4.25 -11.33
N PRO A 129 7.76 -3.79 -10.07
CA PRO A 129 7.95 -2.37 -9.77
C PRO A 129 9.29 -1.80 -10.25
N ALA A 130 10.26 -2.65 -10.59
CA ALA A 130 11.58 -2.26 -11.09
C ALA A 130 11.76 -2.48 -12.61
N TYR A 131 10.68 -2.62 -13.38
CA TYR A 131 10.72 -2.94 -14.82
C TYR A 131 11.54 -1.98 -15.70
N ASP A 132 11.61 -0.70 -15.33
CA ASP A 132 12.32 0.37 -16.05
C ASP A 132 13.67 0.75 -15.39
N ALA A 133 14.07 0.01 -14.35
CA ALA A 133 15.26 0.32 -13.57
C ALA A 133 16.56 -0.13 -14.26
N GLN A 134 17.64 0.60 -14.02
CA GLN A 134 18.98 0.21 -14.43
C GLN A 134 19.42 -1.02 -13.65
N ILE A 135 19.64 -2.14 -14.35
CA ILE A 135 20.11 -3.40 -13.76
C ILE A 135 21.54 -3.25 -13.23
N LEU A 136 21.79 -3.76 -12.03
CA LEU A 136 23.09 -3.76 -11.34
C LEU A 136 23.67 -5.16 -11.15
N GLY A 137 22.85 -6.21 -11.34
CA GLY A 137 23.26 -7.61 -11.20
C GLY A 137 22.25 -8.39 -10.37
N THR A 138 22.72 -9.46 -9.73
CA THR A 138 21.90 -10.31 -8.87
C THR A 138 22.61 -10.66 -7.58
N VAL A 139 21.86 -10.94 -6.53
CA VAL A 139 22.36 -11.48 -5.25
C VAL A 139 21.54 -12.71 -4.86
N ILE A 140 22.14 -13.64 -4.12
CA ILE A 140 21.42 -14.74 -3.47
C ILE A 140 21.29 -14.42 -1.98
N CYS A 141 20.06 -14.20 -1.52
CA CYS A 141 19.70 -14.02 -0.12
C CYS A 141 18.53 -14.94 0.20
N ASP A 142 18.45 -15.47 1.42
CA ASP A 142 17.29 -16.24 1.90
C ASP A 142 16.80 -17.32 0.91
N GLY A 143 17.75 -18.06 0.33
CA GLY A 143 17.52 -19.16 -0.61
C GLY A 143 16.96 -18.78 -1.98
N SER A 144 16.96 -17.50 -2.38
CA SER A 144 16.52 -17.09 -3.73
C SER A 144 17.47 -16.09 -4.36
N VAL A 145 17.44 -16.07 -5.69
CA VAL A 145 17.99 -14.98 -6.48
C VAL A 145 17.09 -13.76 -6.36
N TYR A 146 17.71 -12.60 -6.17
CA TYR A 146 17.13 -11.28 -6.27
C TYR A 146 17.78 -10.51 -7.41
N ASP A 147 16.97 -9.88 -8.24
CA ASP A 147 17.43 -8.93 -9.26
C ASP A 147 17.67 -7.57 -8.61
N MET A 148 18.90 -7.06 -8.70
CA MET A 148 19.28 -5.76 -8.16
C MET A 148 19.25 -4.71 -9.25
N SER A 149 18.62 -3.57 -8.95
CA SER A 149 18.55 -2.45 -9.88
C SER A 149 18.40 -1.12 -9.15
N ARG A 150 18.60 -0.03 -9.89
CA ARG A 150 18.35 1.33 -9.41
C ARG A 150 17.53 2.13 -10.41
N SER A 151 16.67 2.99 -9.91
CA SER A 151 15.97 3.98 -10.73
C SER A 151 15.96 5.34 -10.04
N THR A 152 15.43 6.34 -10.71
CA THR A 152 15.16 7.65 -10.11
C THR A 152 13.69 7.99 -10.32
N ARG A 153 13.11 8.74 -9.39
CA ARG A 153 11.80 9.36 -9.58
C ARG A 153 11.87 10.85 -9.28
N VAL A 154 10.99 11.62 -9.89
CA VAL A 154 10.77 13.02 -9.49
C VAL A 154 9.84 13.01 -8.27
N SER A 155 10.18 13.76 -7.24
CA SER A 155 9.34 13.90 -6.04
C SER A 155 7.99 14.53 -6.38
N SER A 156 7.00 14.36 -5.51
CA SER A 156 5.63 14.86 -5.73
C SER A 156 5.52 16.39 -5.89
N GLY A 157 6.61 17.14 -5.63
CA GLY A 157 6.73 18.59 -5.87
C GLY A 157 7.55 18.96 -7.11
N GLY A 158 7.94 18.00 -7.95
CA GLY A 158 8.61 18.25 -9.23
C GLY A 158 10.09 18.62 -9.14
N THR A 159 10.62 18.88 -7.95
CA THR A 159 11.92 19.55 -7.77
C THR A 159 13.06 18.62 -7.40
N LYS A 160 12.80 17.45 -6.81
CA LYS A 160 13.85 16.54 -6.32
C LYS A 160 13.86 15.27 -7.13
N ILE A 161 15.04 14.86 -7.58
CA ILE A 161 15.28 13.52 -8.13
C ILE A 161 15.63 12.61 -6.95
N LEU A 162 14.77 11.63 -6.67
CA LEU A 162 14.93 10.67 -5.59
C LEU A 162 15.39 9.33 -6.17
N PRO A 163 16.61 8.85 -5.84
CA PRO A 163 17.04 7.52 -6.18
C PRO A 163 16.17 6.46 -5.49
N ARG A 164 15.95 5.36 -6.21
CA ARG A 164 15.30 4.14 -5.71
C ARG A 164 16.22 2.95 -5.88
N TYR A 165 16.41 2.17 -4.83
CA TYR A 165 17.15 0.91 -4.87
C TYR A 165 16.20 -0.27 -4.78
N TRP A 166 16.43 -1.28 -5.61
CA TRP A 166 15.56 -2.44 -5.72
C TRP A 166 16.37 -3.72 -5.53
N SER A 167 15.76 -4.65 -4.81
CA SER A 167 16.12 -6.05 -4.78
C SER A 167 14.83 -6.84 -4.96
N VAL A 168 14.60 -7.43 -6.14
CA VAL A 168 13.33 -8.07 -6.48
C VAL A 168 13.49 -9.59 -6.48
N ARG A 169 12.79 -10.29 -5.60
CA ARG A 169 12.85 -11.75 -5.48
C ARG A 169 12.27 -12.40 -6.72
N ARG A 170 13.03 -13.32 -7.36
CA ARG A 170 12.52 -14.08 -8.51
C ARG A 170 11.45 -15.09 -8.11
N ASN A 171 11.69 -15.82 -7.02
CA ASN A 171 10.75 -16.80 -6.48
C ASN A 171 9.85 -16.12 -5.44
N LYS A 172 8.77 -15.49 -5.91
CA LYS A 172 7.83 -14.72 -5.09
C LYS A 172 7.32 -15.50 -3.88
N ARG A 173 7.22 -14.84 -2.72
CA ARG A 173 6.65 -15.42 -1.48
C ARG A 173 5.98 -14.33 -0.65
N THR A 174 5.02 -14.72 0.18
CA THR A 174 4.29 -13.81 1.08
C THR A 174 4.71 -13.93 2.54
N GLY A 175 5.71 -14.77 2.84
CA GLY A 175 6.23 -14.95 4.19
C GLY A 175 7.59 -15.66 4.19
N GLY A 176 8.29 -15.55 5.30
CA GLY A 176 9.65 -16.03 5.50
C GLY A 176 10.55 -14.97 6.12
N THR A 177 11.84 -15.30 6.21
CA THR A 177 12.88 -14.43 6.77
C THR A 177 13.53 -13.59 5.68
N VAL A 178 13.72 -12.29 5.94
CA VAL A 178 14.52 -11.38 5.12
C VAL A 178 15.73 -10.92 5.91
N GLN A 179 16.92 -11.37 5.50
CA GLN A 179 18.18 -10.92 6.10
C GLN A 179 18.65 -9.64 5.42
N THR A 180 18.28 -8.47 5.95
CA THR A 180 18.47 -7.19 5.24
C THR A 180 19.94 -6.89 4.96
N GLY A 181 20.87 -7.37 5.81
CA GLY A 181 22.31 -7.18 5.64
C GLY A 181 22.81 -7.71 4.30
N CYS A 182 22.30 -8.87 3.86
CA CYS A 182 22.64 -9.46 2.57
C CYS A 182 22.33 -8.51 1.39
N HIS A 183 21.20 -7.79 1.45
CA HIS A 183 20.79 -6.86 0.42
C HIS A 183 21.58 -5.55 0.45
N PHE A 184 21.77 -4.97 1.63
CA PHE A 184 22.54 -3.72 1.76
C PHE A 184 24.01 -3.92 1.39
N ASP A 185 24.63 -5.04 1.76
CA ASP A 185 26.00 -5.37 1.36
C ASP A 185 26.13 -5.56 -0.15
N ALA A 186 25.15 -6.22 -0.78
CA ALA A 186 25.13 -6.39 -2.22
C ALA A 186 24.92 -5.07 -2.98
N TRP A 187 24.08 -4.15 -2.47
CA TRP A 187 23.99 -2.82 -3.03
C TRP A 187 25.31 -2.04 -2.91
N ARG A 188 25.99 -2.11 -1.75
CA ARG A 188 27.32 -1.50 -1.56
C ARG A 188 28.36 -2.07 -2.51
N SER A 189 28.34 -3.38 -2.79
CA SER A 189 29.30 -4.00 -3.74
C SER A 189 29.12 -3.50 -5.18
N THR A 190 27.97 -2.89 -5.50
CA THR A 190 27.72 -2.23 -6.80
C THR A 190 28.03 -0.73 -6.80
N GLY A 191 28.56 -0.20 -5.68
CA GLY A 191 28.92 1.21 -5.52
C GLY A 191 27.77 2.10 -5.04
N LEU A 192 26.67 1.53 -4.56
CA LEU A 192 25.57 2.30 -3.94
C LEU A 192 25.88 2.61 -2.47
N SER A 193 25.46 3.79 -1.99
CA SER A 193 25.54 4.13 -0.57
C SER A 193 24.32 3.59 0.16
N ALA A 194 24.53 2.73 1.15
CA ALA A 194 23.49 2.19 2.00
C ALA A 194 23.87 2.38 3.46
N ALA A 195 23.46 3.49 4.07
CA ALA A 195 23.71 3.81 5.48
C ALA A 195 22.71 4.89 5.93
N ASP A 196 22.73 5.24 7.22
CA ASP A 196 21.96 6.35 7.78
C ASP A 196 20.44 6.16 7.55
N HIS A 197 19.85 5.18 8.25
CA HIS A 197 18.47 4.76 8.02
C HIS A 197 17.45 5.73 8.64
N GLY A 198 16.44 6.05 7.84
CA GLY A 198 15.14 6.54 8.31
C GLY A 198 14.32 5.38 8.92
N PHE A 199 13.04 5.26 8.58
CA PHE A 199 12.27 4.06 8.97
C PHE A 199 12.56 2.86 8.06
N GLN A 200 12.25 1.66 8.56
CA GLN A 200 12.30 0.38 7.86
C GLN A 200 11.09 -0.44 8.25
N ILE A 201 10.17 -0.69 7.32
CA ILE A 201 8.92 -1.41 7.54
C ILE A 201 8.75 -2.55 6.54
N VAL A 202 7.91 -3.53 6.86
CA VAL A 202 7.34 -4.41 5.84
C VAL A 202 6.05 -3.76 5.36
N ALA A 203 6.07 -3.29 4.11
CA ALA A 203 5.00 -2.55 3.50
C ALA A 203 4.22 -3.37 2.48
N THR A 204 2.92 -3.11 2.44
CA THR A 204 2.02 -3.41 1.34
C THR A 204 1.85 -2.12 0.54
N GLU A 205 2.11 -2.16 -0.76
CA GLU A 205 1.89 -1.04 -1.69
C GLU A 205 0.91 -1.45 -2.78
N GLY A 206 0.04 -0.52 -3.19
CA GLY A 206 -0.90 -0.68 -4.29
C GLY A 206 -0.93 0.56 -5.16
N TYR A 207 -0.89 0.38 -6.47
CA TYR A 207 -0.96 1.46 -7.45
C TYR A 207 -2.03 1.16 -8.51
N PHE A 208 -3.13 1.90 -8.51
CA PHE A 208 -4.27 1.68 -9.42
C PHE A 208 -4.75 0.21 -9.44
N SER A 209 -4.61 -0.47 -8.32
CA SER A 209 -4.94 -1.88 -8.12
C SER A 209 -5.89 -2.06 -6.95
N SER A 210 -6.33 -3.29 -6.71
CA SER A 210 -7.11 -3.67 -5.53
C SER A 210 -6.43 -4.81 -4.77
N GLY A 211 -6.81 -5.00 -3.51
CA GLY A 211 -6.33 -6.14 -2.76
C GLY A 211 -6.59 -6.09 -1.26
N PHE A 212 -6.03 -7.11 -0.62
CA PHE A 212 -6.06 -7.31 0.81
C PHE A 212 -4.69 -7.78 1.30
N ALA A 213 -4.25 -7.25 2.43
CA ALA A 213 -3.08 -7.74 3.14
C ALA A 213 -3.37 -7.75 4.64
N GLU A 214 -3.04 -8.85 5.31
CA GLU A 214 -2.94 -8.93 6.76
C GLU A 214 -1.60 -9.57 7.08
N MET A 215 -0.67 -8.74 7.53
CA MET A 215 0.75 -9.09 7.64
C MET A 215 1.21 -8.90 9.08
N THR A 216 2.05 -9.81 9.56
CA THR A 216 2.73 -9.75 10.85
C THR A 216 4.24 -9.67 10.63
N VAL A 217 4.88 -8.73 11.31
CA VAL A 217 6.33 -8.52 11.27
C VAL A 217 6.96 -8.79 12.62
N ALA A 218 8.16 -9.38 12.64
CA ALA A 218 8.96 -9.53 13.84
C ALA A 218 10.45 -9.35 13.52
N ASP A 219 11.22 -8.97 14.55
CA ASP A 219 12.68 -8.96 14.51
C ASP A 219 13.18 -10.21 15.24
N THR A 220 13.96 -11.04 14.55
CA THR A 220 14.52 -12.28 15.09
C THR A 220 16.05 -12.24 15.12
N SER A 221 16.67 -11.05 15.08
CA SER A 221 18.13 -10.88 15.03
C SER A 221 18.87 -11.41 16.27
N ALA A 222 18.15 -11.73 17.36
CA ALA A 222 18.70 -12.28 18.60
C ALA A 222 18.51 -13.80 18.75
N GLU A 223 17.91 -14.47 17.76
CA GLU A 223 17.62 -15.91 17.78
C GLU A 223 18.61 -16.75 16.95
N GLU A 224 19.69 -16.16 16.45
CA GLU A 224 20.86 -16.85 15.87
C GLU A 224 22.03 -16.94 16.86
#